data_AF-A0A2S7WE96-F1
#
_entry.id   AF-A0A2S7WE96-F1
#
_cell.length_a   1.000
_cell.length_b   1.000
_cell.length_c   1.000
_cell.angle_alpha   90.00
_cell.angle_beta   90.00
_cell.angle_gamma   90.00
#
_symmetry.space_group_name_H-M   'P 1'
#
loop_
_entity.id
_entity.type
_entity.pdbx_description
1 polymer ?
#
loop_
_entity_poly.entity_id
_entity_poly.type
_entity_poly.pdbx_seq_one_letter_code
_entity_poly.pdbx_strand_id
1 'polypeptide(L)'
;MKLKITLLLFAFISILNINAQTVKIGATTYGTITEAITAAADGDIIEITGIHTEPISISKSITLRGTDPTTDIIQAAATEIKDGSGARVISLAPTVNTDILTITIENLGIRHGNFNANGGGINADKIMGLLTLNNLIFKNNYTTTNGGALGIAGSNVNITNCTFQNNTATFDGGAIIAAPNNNGGNGIDSAINIKQSLIDSNNGRNGGGIYINGNKTFGDAYKINISIENSTISNNNATSASSATGGGAIWSKGSTWTGDSNNTGNVTLSLVHTTVYNNTHVALIKSGINFTADPAGSKTNFSAYNSIIVAADDLTRKVFLNFSNTNTTDVKNSIIGGIDGAIPTVISDAANNNITGKEATYAGLTGALTSEGGKTQVLAITEGSSGDDFCTATVPFSLPNVDQRGATREGTPDAGAFEVGGVLSTIKNDFVNMVVYPNPAKNVVSVKGVSNLQSLELFSILGKKIKSVKNSNTLQLEGLSKGIYMLTIKNDVSSLTKKIIIE
;
A
#
# COMPACT_ATOMS: atom_id res chain seq x y z
N MET A 1 48.01 -20.25 -48.12
CA MET A 1 47.21 -20.73 -46.98
C MET A 1 46.19 -19.64 -46.64
N LYS A 2 44.93 -19.76 -47.09
CA LYS A 2 43.85 -18.81 -46.77
C LYS A 2 43.03 -19.39 -45.62
N LEU A 3 43.11 -18.80 -44.43
CA LEU A 3 42.29 -19.19 -43.28
C LEU A 3 40.82 -18.83 -43.56
N LYS A 4 39.93 -19.83 -43.51
CA LYS A 4 38.49 -19.62 -43.42
C LYS A 4 38.12 -19.48 -41.94
N ILE A 5 37.61 -18.32 -41.55
CA ILE A 5 36.99 -18.10 -40.24
C ILE A 5 35.49 -18.33 -40.43
N THR A 6 34.97 -19.36 -39.79
CA THR A 6 33.53 -19.64 -39.73
C THR A 6 32.98 -18.97 -38.47
N LEU A 7 32.16 -17.93 -38.65
CA LEU A 7 31.49 -17.24 -37.55
C LEU A 7 30.20 -18.01 -37.22
N LEU A 8 30.13 -18.63 -36.03
CA LEU A 8 28.92 -19.27 -35.52
C LEU A 8 28.01 -18.20 -34.89
N LEU A 9 26.88 -17.91 -35.54
CA LEU A 9 25.88 -16.97 -35.03
C LEU A 9 24.97 -17.72 -34.03
N PHE A 10 25.13 -17.48 -32.73
CA PHE A 10 24.19 -17.95 -31.72
C PHE A 10 22.98 -17.00 -31.68
N ALA A 11 21.86 -17.41 -32.26
CA ALA A 11 20.58 -16.76 -32.05
C ALA A 11 20.09 -17.08 -30.63
N PHE A 12 20.17 -16.11 -29.72
CA PHE A 12 19.46 -16.16 -28.44
C PHE A 12 17.97 -16.06 -28.71
N ILE A 13 17.27 -17.21 -28.75
CA ILE A 13 15.82 -17.25 -28.68
C ILE A 13 15.47 -16.98 -27.21
N SER A 14 15.07 -15.74 -26.90
CA SER A 14 14.41 -15.44 -25.64
C SER A 14 13.12 -16.25 -25.59
N ILE A 15 13.08 -17.26 -24.72
CA ILE A 15 11.86 -18.01 -24.43
C ILE A 15 10.91 -17.01 -23.75
N LEU A 16 9.94 -16.51 -24.52
CA LEU A 16 8.81 -15.77 -23.97
C LEU A 16 8.07 -16.76 -23.07
N ASN A 17 8.21 -16.62 -21.76
CA ASN A 17 7.31 -17.24 -20.80
C ASN A 17 5.93 -16.60 -21.03
N ILE A 18 5.16 -17.17 -21.96
CA ILE A 18 3.73 -16.88 -22.07
C ILE A 18 3.10 -17.53 -20.83
N ASN A 19 3.04 -16.78 -19.73
CA ASN A 19 2.14 -17.15 -18.65
C ASN A 19 0.74 -17.22 -19.26
N ALA A 20 0.06 -18.34 -19.08
CA ALA A 20 -1.28 -18.53 -19.59
C ALA A 20 -2.19 -17.43 -19.01
N GLN A 21 -2.77 -16.62 -19.89
CA GLN A 21 -3.75 -15.62 -19.50
C GLN A 21 -5.06 -16.33 -19.20
N THR A 22 -5.59 -16.15 -17.99
CA THR A 22 -6.90 -16.70 -17.63
C THR A 22 -7.71 -15.68 -16.83
N VAL A 23 -9.02 -15.73 -17.02
CA VAL A 23 -10.02 -14.97 -16.26
C VAL A 23 -11.11 -15.95 -15.85
N LYS A 24 -11.39 -16.06 -14.55
CA LYS A 24 -12.34 -17.06 -14.04
C LYS A 24 -13.25 -16.52 -12.94
N ILE A 25 -14.46 -17.07 -12.90
CA ILE A 25 -15.36 -17.01 -11.74
C ILE A 25 -15.69 -18.45 -11.35
N GLY A 26 -15.15 -18.91 -10.23
CA GLY A 26 -15.19 -20.32 -9.85
C GLY A 26 -14.57 -21.21 -10.93
N ALA A 27 -15.34 -22.16 -11.46
CA ALA A 27 -14.88 -23.06 -12.52
C ALA A 27 -15.07 -22.50 -13.95
N THR A 28 -15.83 -21.40 -14.10
CA THR A 28 -16.16 -20.83 -15.40
C THR A 28 -15.03 -19.93 -15.88
N THR A 29 -14.61 -20.09 -17.14
CA THR A 29 -13.57 -19.27 -17.78
C THR A 29 -14.22 -18.29 -18.75
N TYR A 30 -13.69 -17.06 -18.78
CA TYR A 30 -14.09 -15.97 -19.66
C TYR A 30 -12.94 -15.59 -20.59
N GLY A 31 -13.24 -15.04 -21.75
CA GLY A 31 -12.23 -14.58 -22.70
C GLY A 31 -11.57 -13.26 -22.28
N THR A 32 -12.30 -12.43 -21.54
CA THR A 32 -11.83 -11.14 -21.03
C THR A 32 -12.31 -10.87 -19.60
N ILE A 33 -11.65 -9.94 -18.92
CA ILE A 33 -12.08 -9.39 -17.63
C ILE A 33 -13.42 -8.68 -17.80
N THR A 34 -13.63 -7.96 -18.91
CA THR A 34 -14.91 -7.28 -19.20
C THR A 34 -16.09 -8.27 -19.28
N GLU A 35 -15.90 -9.41 -19.94
CA GLU A 35 -16.92 -10.48 -19.99
C GLU A 35 -17.20 -11.07 -18.61
N ALA A 36 -16.15 -11.30 -17.81
CA ALA A 36 -16.31 -11.79 -16.44
C ALA A 36 -17.06 -10.78 -15.55
N ILE A 37 -16.71 -9.49 -15.60
CA ILE A 37 -17.42 -8.42 -14.86
C ILE A 37 -18.89 -8.37 -15.27
N THR A 38 -19.18 -8.54 -16.56
CA THR A 38 -20.56 -8.55 -17.07
C THR A 38 -21.35 -9.72 -16.48
N ALA A 39 -20.77 -10.92 -16.44
CA ALA A 39 -21.40 -12.12 -15.90
C ALA A 39 -21.47 -12.16 -14.36
N ALA A 40 -20.56 -11.46 -13.68
CA ALA A 40 -20.45 -11.48 -12.22
C ALA A 40 -21.69 -10.90 -11.52
N ALA A 41 -22.08 -11.54 -10.42
CA ALA A 41 -22.99 -11.00 -9.42
C ALA A 41 -22.21 -10.27 -8.31
N ASP A 42 -22.92 -9.52 -7.47
CA ASP A 42 -22.33 -8.93 -6.26
C ASP A 42 -21.77 -10.03 -5.35
N GLY A 43 -20.55 -9.82 -4.85
CA GLY A 43 -19.79 -10.74 -4.02
C GLY A 43 -18.88 -11.69 -4.79
N ASP A 44 -18.98 -11.75 -6.13
CA ASP A 44 -18.14 -12.64 -6.93
C ASP A 44 -16.66 -12.24 -6.88
N ILE A 45 -15.80 -13.26 -7.01
CA ILE A 45 -14.36 -13.12 -7.16
C ILE A 45 -13.98 -13.50 -8.58
N ILE A 46 -13.34 -12.56 -9.27
CA ILE A 46 -12.76 -12.74 -10.60
C ILE A 46 -11.27 -13.00 -10.42
N GLU A 47 -10.85 -14.24 -10.67
CA GLU A 47 -9.45 -14.65 -10.63
C GLU A 47 -8.79 -14.34 -11.98
N ILE A 48 -7.65 -13.65 -11.94
CA ILE A 48 -6.94 -13.14 -13.11
C ILE A 48 -5.49 -13.62 -13.06
N THR A 49 -5.05 -14.29 -14.14
CA THR A 49 -3.63 -14.63 -14.32
C THR A 49 -3.09 -14.09 -15.63
N GLY A 50 -1.80 -13.72 -15.65
CA GLY A 50 -1.12 -13.19 -16.83
C GLY A 50 -1.47 -11.71 -17.12
N ILE A 51 -1.06 -11.24 -18.29
CA ILE A 51 -1.15 -9.82 -18.68
C ILE A 51 -2.36 -9.59 -19.59
N HIS A 52 -3.35 -8.83 -19.12
CA HIS A 52 -4.56 -8.48 -19.85
C HIS A 52 -4.50 -7.03 -20.32
N THR A 53 -4.65 -6.83 -21.63
CA THR A 53 -4.62 -5.48 -22.24
C THR A 53 -6.04 -5.04 -22.58
N GLU A 54 -6.76 -4.56 -21.58
CA GLU A 54 -8.12 -4.07 -21.70
C GLU A 54 -8.40 -3.01 -20.63
N PRO A 55 -8.89 -1.82 -21.02
CA PRO A 55 -9.53 -0.90 -20.09
C PRO A 55 -10.84 -1.50 -19.56
N ILE A 56 -11.06 -1.45 -18.25
CA ILE A 56 -12.24 -2.05 -17.61
C ILE A 56 -13.02 -1.03 -16.77
N SER A 57 -14.32 -1.29 -16.61
CA SER A 57 -15.23 -0.51 -15.79
C SER A 57 -15.96 -1.41 -14.78
N ILE A 58 -16.03 -0.99 -13.53
CA ILE A 58 -16.70 -1.73 -12.45
C ILE A 58 -17.73 -0.82 -11.79
N SER A 59 -18.97 -1.28 -11.75
CA SER A 59 -20.11 -0.58 -11.13
C SER A 59 -20.93 -1.46 -10.19
N LYS A 60 -20.33 -2.54 -9.71
CA LYS A 60 -20.93 -3.56 -8.83
C LYS A 60 -19.91 -4.02 -7.77
N SER A 61 -20.39 -4.67 -6.72
CA SER A 61 -19.54 -5.05 -5.57
C SER A 61 -18.84 -6.38 -5.82
N ILE A 62 -17.61 -6.37 -6.35
CA ILE A 62 -16.86 -7.58 -6.74
C ILE A 62 -15.40 -7.53 -6.27
N THR A 63 -14.72 -8.66 -6.35
CA THR A 63 -13.27 -8.78 -6.13
C THR A 63 -12.54 -9.10 -7.43
N LEU A 64 -11.50 -8.34 -7.77
CA LEU A 64 -10.50 -8.73 -8.76
C LEU A 64 -9.26 -9.25 -8.02
N ARG A 65 -8.81 -10.47 -8.33
CA ARG A 65 -7.70 -11.11 -7.63
C ARG A 65 -6.69 -11.72 -8.60
N GLY A 66 -5.44 -11.28 -8.48
CA GLY A 66 -4.29 -11.99 -9.01
C GLY A 66 -3.62 -12.90 -7.98
N THR A 67 -2.54 -13.54 -8.40
CA THR A 67 -1.67 -14.33 -7.52
C THR A 67 -0.36 -13.60 -7.23
N ASP A 68 0.17 -12.88 -8.21
CA ASP A 68 1.41 -12.09 -8.10
C ASP A 68 1.29 -10.79 -8.91
N PRO A 69 1.38 -9.60 -8.28
CA PRO A 69 1.23 -8.32 -8.97
C PRO A 69 2.34 -8.02 -9.99
N THR A 70 3.42 -8.80 -10.01
CA THR A 70 4.51 -8.65 -11.00
C THR A 70 4.23 -9.41 -12.30
N THR A 71 3.34 -10.41 -12.29
CA THR A 71 3.02 -11.25 -13.46
C THR A 71 1.57 -11.20 -13.88
N ASP A 72 0.66 -10.94 -12.93
CA ASP A 72 -0.78 -10.81 -13.17
C ASP A 72 -1.11 -9.32 -13.26
N ILE A 73 -1.35 -8.85 -14.48
CA ILE A 73 -1.35 -7.42 -14.81
C ILE A 73 -2.60 -7.06 -15.59
N ILE A 74 -3.23 -5.96 -15.21
CA ILE A 74 -4.22 -5.26 -16.03
C ILE A 74 -3.55 -3.99 -16.57
N GLN A 75 -3.60 -3.79 -17.88
CA GLN A 75 -3.00 -2.63 -18.54
C GLN A 75 -3.91 -2.04 -19.61
N ALA A 76 -3.90 -0.72 -19.77
CA ALA A 76 -4.66 -0.06 -20.84
C ALA A 76 -3.98 -0.17 -22.21
N ALA A 77 -2.66 -0.38 -22.24
CA ALA A 77 -1.87 -0.54 -23.46
C ALA A 77 -0.70 -1.50 -23.24
N ALA A 78 -0.28 -2.20 -24.32
CA ALA A 78 0.87 -3.09 -24.29
C ALA A 78 2.20 -2.34 -24.06
N THR A 79 2.27 -1.10 -24.55
CA THR A 79 3.41 -0.20 -24.41
C THR A 79 2.96 1.08 -23.72
N GLU A 80 3.84 1.66 -22.92
CA GLU A 80 3.63 2.95 -22.27
C GLU A 80 3.43 4.09 -23.29
N ILE A 81 2.41 4.93 -23.05
CA ILE A 81 2.11 6.15 -23.83
C ILE A 81 1.85 7.29 -22.83
N LYS A 82 2.34 8.51 -23.11
CA LYS A 82 2.30 9.67 -22.20
C LYS A 82 1.83 10.96 -22.85
N ASP A 83 0.73 10.91 -23.59
CA ASP A 83 0.17 12.05 -24.33
C ASP A 83 -1.29 12.37 -23.94
N GLY A 84 -1.94 11.52 -23.15
CA GLY A 84 -3.33 11.64 -22.73
C GLY A 84 -4.35 11.10 -23.73
N SER A 85 -3.92 10.50 -24.84
CA SER A 85 -4.80 10.04 -25.92
C SER A 85 -5.37 8.63 -25.72
N GLY A 86 -4.88 7.90 -24.72
CA GLY A 86 -5.25 6.51 -24.45
C GLY A 86 -6.46 6.37 -23.53
N ALA A 87 -6.45 5.28 -22.76
CA ALA A 87 -7.46 4.98 -21.75
C ALA A 87 -6.86 4.86 -20.36
N ARG A 88 -7.72 5.05 -19.36
CA ARG A 88 -7.49 4.62 -17.97
C ARG A 88 -7.48 3.09 -17.90
N VAL A 89 -6.77 2.48 -16.95
CA VAL A 89 -6.81 1.02 -16.75
C VAL A 89 -8.15 0.57 -16.15
N ILE A 90 -8.57 1.14 -15.00
CA ILE A 90 -9.81 0.72 -14.30
C ILE A 90 -10.63 1.93 -13.88
N SER A 91 -11.88 2.00 -14.34
CA SER A 91 -12.87 2.99 -13.88
C SER A 91 -13.82 2.37 -12.86
N LEU A 92 -13.90 2.96 -11.67
CA LEU A 92 -14.79 2.52 -10.59
C LEU A 92 -15.80 3.63 -10.32
N ALA A 93 -17.07 3.36 -10.55
CA ALA A 93 -18.15 4.30 -10.29
C ALA A 93 -19.48 3.55 -10.12
N PRO A 94 -20.37 4.00 -9.22
CA PRO A 94 -21.71 3.45 -9.13
C PRO A 94 -22.52 3.75 -10.39
N THR A 95 -23.47 2.87 -10.72
CA THR A 95 -24.39 3.11 -11.85
C THR A 95 -25.37 4.24 -11.49
N VAL A 96 -25.84 4.23 -10.25
CA VAL A 96 -26.66 5.28 -9.65
C VAL A 96 -25.92 5.86 -8.45
N ASN A 97 -25.84 7.19 -8.29
CA ASN A 97 -25.08 7.85 -7.22
C ASN A 97 -25.50 7.46 -5.77
N THR A 98 -26.54 6.63 -5.59
CA THR A 98 -26.96 6.09 -4.29
C THR A 98 -26.47 4.67 -4.03
N ASP A 99 -25.86 4.01 -5.02
CA ASP A 99 -25.37 2.65 -4.88
C ASP A 99 -24.16 2.60 -3.95
N ILE A 100 -24.20 1.69 -2.98
CA ILE A 100 -23.11 1.48 -2.03
C ILE A 100 -22.24 0.33 -2.56
N LEU A 101 -21.13 0.68 -3.19
CA LEU A 101 -20.20 -0.31 -3.74
C LEU A 101 -19.13 -0.71 -2.72
N THR A 102 -18.91 -2.02 -2.60
CA THR A 102 -17.74 -2.59 -1.91
C THR A 102 -16.92 -3.39 -2.90
N ILE A 103 -15.73 -2.87 -3.23
CA ILE A 103 -14.87 -3.42 -4.28
C ILE A 103 -13.52 -3.79 -3.67
N THR A 104 -12.99 -4.96 -4.02
CA THR A 104 -11.63 -5.36 -3.66
C THR A 104 -10.80 -5.60 -4.92
N ILE A 105 -9.58 -5.08 -4.96
CA ILE A 105 -8.61 -5.38 -6.01
C ILE A 105 -7.32 -5.78 -5.31
N GLU A 106 -6.84 -6.99 -5.56
CA GLU A 106 -5.68 -7.52 -4.87
C GLU A 106 -4.71 -8.34 -5.73
N ASN A 107 -3.41 -8.25 -5.38
CA ASN A 107 -2.32 -9.00 -6.01
C ASN A 107 -2.20 -8.80 -7.54
N LEU A 108 -2.42 -7.57 -8.02
CA LEU A 108 -2.39 -7.23 -9.44
C LEU A 108 -1.45 -6.07 -9.74
N GLY A 109 -0.79 -6.12 -10.88
CA GLY A 109 -0.10 -4.99 -11.48
C GLY A 109 -1.07 -4.13 -12.29
N ILE A 110 -0.99 -2.82 -12.13
CA ILE A 110 -1.82 -1.83 -12.82
C ILE A 110 -0.88 -0.88 -13.56
N ARG A 111 -0.86 -0.92 -14.89
CA ARG A 111 0.12 -0.14 -15.65
C ARG A 111 -0.36 0.39 -16.98
N HIS A 112 0.41 1.33 -17.51
CA HIS A 112 0.25 1.91 -18.84
C HIS A 112 -1.13 2.54 -19.08
N GLY A 113 -1.82 2.95 -18.01
CA GLY A 113 -2.90 3.90 -18.13
C GLY A 113 -2.39 5.19 -18.75
N ASN A 114 -3.13 5.76 -19.69
CA ASN A 114 -2.80 7.01 -20.37
C ASN A 114 -4.09 7.77 -20.61
N PHE A 115 -4.44 8.73 -19.75
CA PHE A 115 -5.77 9.34 -19.80
C PHE A 115 -5.74 10.87 -19.70
N ASN A 116 -6.84 11.51 -20.05
CA ASN A 116 -6.99 12.97 -20.00
C ASN A 116 -7.82 13.48 -18.81
N ALA A 117 -8.10 12.61 -17.83
CA ALA A 117 -8.76 12.95 -16.56
C ALA A 117 -8.09 12.24 -15.38
N ASN A 118 -8.49 12.59 -14.15
CA ASN A 118 -7.78 12.20 -12.93
C ASN A 118 -7.64 10.68 -12.80
N GLY A 119 -6.48 10.14 -12.43
CA GLY A 119 -6.30 8.71 -12.16
C GLY A 119 -5.94 7.87 -13.40
N GLY A 120 -4.74 7.97 -13.96
CA GLY A 120 -4.36 7.21 -15.16
C GLY A 120 -4.50 5.68 -15.00
N GLY A 121 -4.09 5.14 -13.85
CA GLY A 121 -4.28 3.73 -13.51
C GLY A 121 -5.73 3.43 -13.13
N ILE A 122 -6.14 3.87 -11.95
CA ILE A 122 -7.49 3.67 -11.40
C ILE A 122 -8.13 5.02 -11.09
N ASN A 123 -9.44 5.13 -11.27
CA ASN A 123 -10.23 6.22 -10.69
C ASN A 123 -11.40 5.66 -9.92
N ALA A 124 -11.46 6.01 -8.64
CA ALA A 124 -12.55 5.76 -7.73
C ALA A 124 -13.41 7.01 -7.63
N ASP A 125 -14.61 6.95 -8.18
CA ASP A 125 -15.61 8.02 -8.09
C ASP A 125 -16.82 7.55 -7.28
N LYS A 126 -17.05 8.20 -6.14
CA LYS A 126 -18.21 7.95 -5.25
C LYS A 126 -18.37 6.50 -4.78
N ILE A 127 -17.26 5.87 -4.39
CA ILE A 127 -17.31 4.55 -3.74
C ILE A 127 -17.68 4.75 -2.26
N MET A 128 -18.99 4.76 -1.99
CA MET A 128 -19.56 5.05 -0.66
C MET A 128 -19.35 3.93 0.36
N GLY A 129 -19.31 2.68 -0.09
CA GLY A 129 -19.01 1.54 0.77
C GLY A 129 -17.53 1.52 1.12
N LEU A 130 -16.75 0.74 0.39
CA LEU A 130 -15.30 0.67 0.57
C LEU A 130 -14.61 0.18 -0.69
N LEU A 131 -13.56 0.88 -1.12
CA LEU A 131 -12.58 0.35 -2.05
C LEU A 131 -11.37 -0.19 -1.28
N THR A 132 -11.10 -1.48 -1.41
CA THR A 132 -9.90 -2.12 -0.86
C THR A 132 -8.89 -2.40 -1.97
N LEU A 133 -7.73 -1.78 -1.90
CA LEU A 133 -6.58 -1.99 -2.79
C LEU A 133 -5.47 -2.66 -1.97
N ASN A 134 -5.17 -3.92 -2.27
CA ASN A 134 -4.24 -4.71 -1.46
C ASN A 134 -3.14 -5.36 -2.31
N ASN A 135 -1.87 -5.13 -1.98
CA ASN A 135 -0.74 -5.72 -2.69
C ASN A 135 -0.78 -5.46 -4.20
N LEU A 136 -1.03 -4.20 -4.58
CA LEU A 136 -1.04 -3.75 -5.97
C LEU A 136 0.25 -3.04 -6.35
N ILE A 137 0.65 -3.19 -7.61
CA ILE A 137 1.77 -2.42 -8.18
C ILE A 137 1.23 -1.47 -9.25
N PHE A 138 1.12 -0.19 -8.92
CA PHE A 138 0.80 0.87 -9.87
C PHE A 138 2.09 1.38 -10.52
N LYS A 139 2.30 1.07 -11.79
CA LYS A 139 3.54 1.41 -12.48
C LYS A 139 3.32 2.08 -13.82
N ASN A 140 4.09 3.14 -14.12
CA ASN A 140 4.10 3.76 -15.45
C ASN A 140 2.69 4.15 -15.95
N ASN A 141 1.84 4.65 -15.04
CA ASN A 141 0.56 5.23 -15.42
C ASN A 141 0.70 6.74 -15.59
N TYR A 142 -0.07 7.29 -16.53
CA TYR A 142 0.00 8.68 -16.94
C TYR A 142 -1.40 9.31 -17.02
N THR A 143 -1.48 10.56 -16.59
CA THR A 143 -2.61 11.44 -16.90
C THR A 143 -2.15 12.85 -17.24
N THR A 144 -2.88 13.53 -18.12
CA THR A 144 -2.68 14.97 -18.36
C THR A 144 -3.22 15.86 -17.23
N THR A 145 -3.89 15.27 -16.24
CA THR A 145 -4.48 15.97 -15.10
C THR A 145 -3.81 15.55 -13.79
N ASN A 146 -4.54 15.00 -12.81
CA ASN A 146 -4.04 14.72 -11.46
C ASN A 146 -4.05 13.21 -11.14
N GLY A 147 -3.11 12.73 -10.33
CA GLY A 147 -3.04 11.31 -9.95
C GLY A 147 -2.67 10.41 -11.12
N GLY A 148 -1.38 10.28 -11.43
CA GLY A 148 -0.93 9.39 -12.50
C GLY A 148 -1.40 7.95 -12.29
N ALA A 149 -1.34 7.46 -11.05
CA ALA A 149 -1.77 6.12 -10.69
C ALA A 149 -3.23 6.05 -10.26
N LEU A 150 -3.64 6.87 -9.30
CA LEU A 150 -4.92 6.72 -8.61
C LEU A 150 -5.61 8.08 -8.42
N GLY A 151 -6.82 8.18 -8.95
CA GLY A 151 -7.75 9.27 -8.66
C GLY A 151 -8.79 8.83 -7.64
N ILE A 152 -8.95 9.59 -6.56
CA ILE A 152 -9.95 9.37 -5.52
C ILE A 152 -10.84 10.60 -5.46
N ALA A 153 -12.10 10.43 -5.87
CA ALA A 153 -13.12 11.46 -5.87
C ALA A 153 -14.29 11.02 -4.97
N GLY A 154 -14.41 11.63 -3.79
CA GLY A 154 -15.50 11.37 -2.85
C GLY A 154 -15.66 9.88 -2.51
N SER A 155 -14.60 9.21 -2.05
CA SER A 155 -14.60 7.74 -1.87
C SER A 155 -13.89 7.30 -0.60
N ASN A 156 -14.35 6.21 0.00
CA ASN A 156 -13.66 5.53 1.09
C ASN A 156 -12.69 4.48 0.55
N VAL A 157 -11.39 4.60 0.89
CA VAL A 157 -10.34 3.77 0.28
C VAL A 157 -9.35 3.26 1.32
N ASN A 158 -9.15 1.94 1.34
CA ASN A 158 -8.04 1.30 2.03
C ASN A 158 -6.98 0.89 1.01
N ILE A 159 -5.76 1.38 1.19
CA ILE A 159 -4.59 1.08 0.36
C ILE A 159 -3.59 0.39 1.28
N THR A 160 -3.32 -0.89 1.04
CA THR A 160 -2.46 -1.69 1.92
C THR A 160 -1.46 -2.46 1.10
N ASN A 161 -0.19 -2.48 1.51
CA ASN A 161 0.87 -3.23 0.83
C ASN A 161 1.07 -2.82 -0.64
N CYS A 162 0.68 -1.62 -1.04
CA CYS A 162 0.72 -1.20 -2.44
C CYS A 162 2.02 -0.45 -2.76
N THR A 163 2.48 -0.59 -4.00
CA THR A 163 3.60 0.18 -4.55
C THR A 163 3.10 1.08 -5.67
N PHE A 164 3.34 2.39 -5.57
CA PHE A 164 3.08 3.39 -6.59
C PHE A 164 4.42 3.88 -7.14
N GLN A 165 4.80 3.44 -8.33
CA GLN A 165 6.11 3.73 -8.89
C GLN A 165 6.07 4.31 -10.31
N ASN A 166 6.88 5.34 -10.57
CA ASN A 166 7.07 5.91 -11.91
C ASN A 166 5.77 6.37 -12.59
N ASN A 167 4.77 6.77 -11.81
CA ASN A 167 3.54 7.33 -12.35
C ASN A 167 3.73 8.83 -12.60
N THR A 168 2.97 9.37 -13.54
CA THR A 168 3.12 10.76 -13.97
C THR A 168 1.76 11.45 -14.10
N ALA A 169 1.65 12.62 -13.48
CA ALA A 169 0.54 13.55 -13.66
C ALA A 169 1.12 14.85 -14.22
N THR A 170 0.54 15.37 -15.31
CA THR A 170 0.96 16.67 -15.86
C THR A 170 0.52 17.84 -14.97
N PHE A 171 -0.56 17.67 -14.20
CA PHE A 171 -0.89 18.54 -13.07
C PHE A 171 -0.41 17.88 -11.77
N ASP A 172 -1.25 17.69 -10.77
CA ASP A 172 -0.75 17.53 -9.40
C ASP A 172 -1.00 16.10 -8.88
N GLY A 173 -0.21 15.65 -7.89
CA GLY A 173 -0.31 14.29 -7.35
C GLY A 173 0.25 13.28 -8.34
N GLY A 174 1.58 13.17 -8.47
CA GLY A 174 2.18 12.31 -9.49
C GLY A 174 1.71 10.85 -9.40
N ALA A 175 1.49 10.34 -8.19
CA ALA A 175 0.82 9.06 -7.96
C ALA A 175 -0.68 9.24 -7.67
N ILE A 176 -1.01 9.95 -6.60
CA ILE A 176 -2.35 9.94 -6.00
C ILE A 176 -2.93 11.36 -5.96
N ILE A 177 -4.18 11.50 -6.39
CA ILE A 177 -5.03 12.66 -6.08
C ILE A 177 -6.20 12.23 -5.21
N ALA A 178 -6.46 12.98 -4.15
CA ALA A 178 -7.65 12.84 -3.33
C ALA A 178 -8.43 14.16 -3.28
N ALA A 179 -9.71 14.10 -3.64
CA ALA A 179 -10.63 15.23 -3.62
C ALA A 179 -12.02 14.78 -3.16
N PRO A 180 -12.81 15.62 -2.46
CA PRO A 180 -14.21 15.35 -2.30
C PRO A 180 -14.92 15.55 -3.65
N ASN A 181 -16.09 14.95 -3.79
CA ASN A 181 -16.93 15.10 -4.97
C ASN A 181 -18.39 15.19 -4.53
N ASN A 182 -19.09 16.24 -4.95
CA ASN A 182 -20.53 16.44 -4.70
C ASN A 182 -21.37 16.47 -5.98
N ASN A 183 -20.77 16.20 -7.15
CA ASN A 183 -21.47 16.25 -8.42
C ASN A 183 -22.66 15.28 -8.40
N GLY A 184 -23.88 15.78 -8.57
CA GLY A 184 -25.11 14.98 -8.52
C GLY A 184 -25.68 14.70 -7.12
N GLY A 185 -25.33 15.48 -6.09
CA GLY A 185 -26.09 15.59 -4.84
C GLY A 185 -25.76 14.61 -3.71
N ASN A 186 -24.95 13.58 -3.96
CA ASN A 186 -24.64 12.51 -2.98
C ASN A 186 -23.13 12.38 -2.72
N GLY A 187 -22.50 13.43 -2.19
CA GLY A 187 -21.09 13.33 -1.79
C GLY A 187 -20.92 12.60 -0.45
N ILE A 188 -19.69 12.17 -0.15
CA ILE A 188 -19.33 11.58 1.13
C ILE A 188 -18.05 12.19 1.67
N ASP A 189 -17.91 12.17 2.99
CA ASP A 189 -16.60 12.29 3.62
C ASP A 189 -15.70 11.18 3.10
N SER A 190 -14.48 11.53 2.68
CA SER A 190 -13.51 10.58 2.15
C SER A 190 -12.55 10.16 3.24
N ALA A 191 -12.61 8.90 3.67
CA ALA A 191 -11.60 8.29 4.52
C ALA A 191 -10.63 7.46 3.69
N ILE A 192 -9.37 7.87 3.64
CA ILE A 192 -8.31 7.24 2.85
C ILE A 192 -7.22 6.76 3.80
N ASN A 193 -7.05 5.46 3.89
CA ASN A 193 -6.06 4.83 4.76
C ASN A 193 -4.95 4.19 3.91
N ILE A 194 -3.73 4.68 4.01
CA ILE A 194 -2.55 4.15 3.31
C ILE A 194 -1.68 3.45 4.34
N LYS A 195 -1.50 2.15 4.19
CA LYS A 195 -0.78 1.29 5.14
C LYS A 195 0.29 0.46 4.45
N GLN A 196 1.46 0.32 5.06
CA GLN A 196 2.47 -0.65 4.61
C GLN A 196 2.87 -0.48 3.13
N SER A 197 2.76 0.75 2.63
CA SER A 197 2.79 1.06 1.21
C SER A 197 4.00 1.91 0.85
N LEU A 198 4.38 1.86 -0.42
CA LEU A 198 5.48 2.62 -0.99
C LEU A 198 4.97 3.55 -2.10
N ILE A 199 5.26 4.84 -1.99
CA ILE A 199 4.99 5.85 -3.03
C ILE A 199 6.32 6.42 -3.48
N ASP A 200 6.82 5.92 -4.61
CA ASP A 200 8.21 6.12 -5.04
C ASP A 200 8.34 6.64 -6.47
N SER A 201 9.28 7.55 -6.71
CA SER A 201 9.70 7.93 -8.07
C SER A 201 8.56 8.45 -8.97
N ASN A 202 7.51 9.03 -8.40
CA ASN A 202 6.40 9.60 -9.16
C ASN A 202 6.66 11.06 -9.52
N ASN A 203 6.08 11.51 -10.64
CA ASN A 203 6.26 12.86 -11.16
C ASN A 203 4.92 13.59 -11.22
N GLY A 204 4.82 14.72 -10.54
CA GLY A 204 3.69 15.65 -10.64
C GLY A 204 4.21 17.06 -10.85
N ARG A 205 3.38 17.98 -11.30
CA ARG A 205 3.63 19.43 -11.24
C ARG A 205 3.81 19.87 -9.80
N ASN A 206 2.89 19.50 -8.91
CA ASN A 206 2.98 19.67 -7.47
C ASN A 206 2.50 18.40 -6.77
N GLY A 207 2.95 18.18 -5.53
CA GLY A 207 2.67 16.92 -4.82
C GLY A 207 3.20 15.76 -5.62
N GLY A 208 4.52 15.70 -5.85
CA GLY A 208 5.14 14.70 -6.73
C GLY A 208 4.66 13.27 -6.43
N GLY A 209 4.42 12.95 -5.16
CA GLY A 209 3.71 11.73 -4.75
C GLY A 209 2.20 11.94 -4.67
N ILE A 210 1.75 12.74 -3.69
CA ILE A 210 0.33 12.88 -3.33
C ILE A 210 -0.12 14.33 -3.44
N TYR A 211 -1.31 14.53 -4.02
CA TYR A 211 -2.05 15.78 -3.93
C TYR A 211 -3.38 15.57 -3.19
N ILE A 212 -3.61 16.39 -2.17
CA ILE A 212 -4.85 16.42 -1.39
C ILE A 212 -5.52 17.75 -1.68
N ASN A 213 -6.69 17.70 -2.32
CA ASN A 213 -7.41 18.87 -2.78
C ASN A 213 -8.74 19.00 -2.03
N GLY A 214 -8.85 19.99 -1.14
CA GLY A 214 -10.09 20.38 -0.47
C GLY A 214 -11.22 20.79 -1.42
N ASN A 215 -10.90 21.04 -2.70
CA ASN A 215 -11.82 21.18 -3.83
C ASN A 215 -12.97 22.15 -3.60
N LYS A 216 -12.61 23.41 -3.33
CA LYS A 216 -13.51 24.56 -3.19
C LYS A 216 -14.62 24.53 -4.24
N THR A 217 -15.86 24.80 -3.83
CA THR A 217 -17.11 24.77 -4.62
C THR A 217 -17.53 23.41 -5.22
N PHE A 218 -16.67 22.38 -5.19
CA PHE A 218 -16.92 21.08 -5.83
C PHE A 218 -16.79 19.92 -4.84
N GLY A 219 -17.31 20.10 -3.62
CA GLY A 219 -17.30 19.09 -2.57
C GLY A 219 -16.78 19.57 -1.22
N ASP A 220 -16.51 20.86 -1.07
CA ASP A 220 -16.09 21.50 0.19
C ASP A 220 -17.13 21.42 1.33
N ALA A 221 -18.32 20.87 1.09
CA ALA A 221 -19.26 20.41 2.12
C ALA A 221 -18.82 19.12 2.83
N TYR A 222 -17.84 18.40 2.27
CA TYR A 222 -17.35 17.12 2.76
C TYR A 222 -15.88 17.20 3.15
N LYS A 223 -15.49 16.35 4.08
CA LYS A 223 -14.12 16.24 4.59
C LYS A 223 -13.31 15.22 3.81
N ILE A 224 -12.01 15.42 3.81
CA ILE A 224 -11.02 14.42 3.37
C ILE A 224 -10.12 14.12 4.56
N ASN A 225 -10.08 12.87 4.97
CA ASN A 225 -9.18 12.38 5.99
C ASN A 225 -8.21 11.39 5.34
N ILE A 226 -6.93 11.75 5.28
CA ILE A 226 -5.88 10.85 4.83
C ILE A 226 -5.03 10.45 6.04
N SER A 227 -4.99 9.14 6.31
CA SER A 227 -4.09 8.54 7.29
C SER A 227 -3.04 7.72 6.56
N ILE A 228 -1.77 8.00 6.83
CA ILE A 228 -0.62 7.28 6.28
C ILE A 228 0.09 6.59 7.45
N GLU A 229 0.15 5.27 7.40
CA GLU A 229 0.63 4.42 8.48
C GLU A 229 1.70 3.46 7.96
N ASN A 230 2.82 3.31 8.65
CA ASN A 230 3.86 2.33 8.29
C ASN A 230 4.23 2.36 6.80
N SER A 231 4.36 3.55 6.22
CA SER A 231 4.50 3.71 4.77
C SER A 231 5.63 4.65 4.42
N THR A 232 6.23 4.43 3.25
CA THR A 232 7.33 5.23 2.74
C THR A 232 6.89 6.05 1.54
N ILE A 233 7.23 7.35 1.53
CA ILE A 233 7.04 8.27 0.42
C ILE A 233 8.42 8.81 0.02
N SER A 234 8.97 8.32 -1.08
CA SER A 234 10.35 8.57 -1.46
C SER A 234 10.55 9.00 -2.90
N ASN A 235 11.61 9.77 -3.16
CA ASN A 235 12.09 10.03 -4.52
C ASN A 235 11.06 10.60 -5.51
N ASN A 236 9.95 11.16 -5.02
CA ASN A 236 8.94 11.76 -5.89
C ASN A 236 9.37 13.19 -6.24
N ASN A 237 9.01 13.63 -7.44
CA ASN A 237 9.48 14.87 -8.01
C ASN A 237 8.32 15.79 -8.40
N ALA A 238 8.33 17.01 -7.86
CA ALA A 238 7.48 18.11 -8.26
C ALA A 238 8.19 18.98 -9.31
N THR A 239 7.61 19.08 -10.50
CA THR A 239 8.22 19.71 -11.69
C THR A 239 7.84 21.19 -11.86
N SER A 240 6.98 21.73 -11.00
CA SER A 240 6.59 23.14 -11.09
C SER A 240 7.75 24.10 -10.82
N ALA A 241 7.65 25.30 -11.39
CA ALA A 241 8.64 26.35 -11.19
C ALA A 241 8.72 26.81 -9.72
N SER A 242 9.82 27.43 -9.32
CA SER A 242 10.05 27.86 -7.94
C SER A 242 8.96 28.77 -7.34
N SER A 243 8.24 29.52 -8.18
CA SER A 243 7.13 30.40 -7.81
C SER A 243 5.82 29.66 -7.49
N ALA A 244 5.70 28.38 -7.87
CA ALA A 244 4.51 27.57 -7.60
C ALA A 244 4.37 27.25 -6.11
N THR A 245 3.17 26.86 -5.68
CA THR A 245 2.82 26.72 -4.26
C THR A 245 2.77 25.27 -3.78
N GLY A 246 3.33 24.31 -4.52
CA GLY A 246 3.26 22.87 -4.22
C GLY A 246 4.32 22.32 -3.27
N GLY A 247 4.22 21.02 -2.97
CA GLY A 247 5.23 20.23 -2.25
C GLY A 247 5.81 19.12 -3.14
N GLY A 248 7.00 18.61 -2.81
CA GLY A 248 7.69 17.55 -3.56
C GLY A 248 7.13 16.17 -3.26
N ALA A 249 6.91 15.85 -1.98
CA ALA A 249 6.31 14.59 -1.55
C ALA A 249 4.78 14.68 -1.59
N ILE A 250 4.23 15.57 -0.76
CA ILE A 250 2.80 15.76 -0.56
C ILE A 250 2.50 17.24 -0.70
N TRP A 251 1.46 17.55 -1.45
CA TRP A 251 0.83 18.86 -1.41
C TRP A 251 -0.58 18.74 -0.84
N SER A 252 -0.85 19.42 0.27
CA SER A 252 -2.19 19.54 0.83
C SER A 252 -2.72 20.95 0.60
N LYS A 253 -3.83 21.06 -0.15
CA LYS A 253 -4.54 22.31 -0.38
C LYS A 253 -5.89 22.24 0.31
N GLY A 254 -6.03 22.86 1.49
CA GLY A 254 -7.29 22.89 2.23
C GLY A 254 -8.32 23.85 1.63
N SER A 255 -9.60 23.55 1.82
CA SER A 255 -10.71 24.48 1.56
C SER A 255 -11.58 24.65 2.79
N THR A 256 -12.39 25.71 2.83
CA THR A 256 -13.28 25.98 3.96
C THR A 256 -14.38 24.94 3.95
N TRP A 257 -14.50 24.18 5.03
CA TRP A 257 -15.58 23.22 5.20
C TRP A 257 -16.90 23.97 5.33
N THR A 258 -17.82 23.74 4.40
CA THR A 258 -19.15 24.38 4.43
C THR A 258 -20.19 23.59 5.21
N GLY A 259 -19.81 22.40 5.71
CA GLY A 259 -20.64 21.58 6.58
C GLY A 259 -20.63 21.99 8.06
N ASP A 260 -19.82 22.99 8.44
CA ASP A 260 -19.89 23.65 9.75
C ASP A 260 -20.05 25.17 9.63
N SER A 261 -20.30 25.82 10.78
CA SER A 261 -20.37 27.28 10.91
C SER A 261 -19.06 27.92 11.40
N ASN A 262 -17.97 27.15 11.48
CA ASN A 262 -16.73 27.54 12.17
C ASN A 262 -15.57 27.85 11.22
N ASN A 263 -15.81 27.84 9.90
CA ASN A 263 -14.82 28.11 8.87
C ASN A 263 -13.56 27.22 8.99
N THR A 264 -13.74 25.98 9.46
CA THR A 264 -12.61 25.05 9.60
C THR A 264 -12.17 24.55 8.23
N GLY A 265 -10.93 24.06 8.13
CA GLY A 265 -10.47 23.41 6.90
C GLY A 265 -11.03 22.00 6.77
N ASN A 266 -11.40 21.60 5.55
CA ASN A 266 -12.00 20.29 5.28
C ASN A 266 -10.98 19.15 5.08
N VAL A 267 -9.68 19.40 5.24
CA VAL A 267 -8.63 18.40 5.02
C VAL A 267 -7.92 18.05 6.33
N THR A 268 -7.77 16.75 6.57
CA THR A 268 -6.94 16.18 7.62
C THR A 268 -5.87 15.28 7.00
N LEU A 269 -4.61 15.47 7.42
CA LEU A 269 -3.49 14.60 7.10
C LEU A 269 -2.85 14.11 8.40
N SER A 270 -2.81 12.80 8.61
CA SER A 270 -2.16 12.17 9.75
C SER A 270 -1.09 11.19 9.28
N LEU A 271 0.08 11.26 9.90
CA LEU A 271 1.21 10.38 9.65
C LEU A 271 1.51 9.58 10.92
N VAL A 272 1.62 8.26 10.83
CA VAL A 272 2.02 7.39 11.93
C VAL A 272 3.06 6.43 11.40
N HIS A 273 4.27 6.39 11.97
CA HIS A 273 5.33 5.55 11.42
C HIS A 273 5.51 5.74 9.90
N THR A 274 5.52 6.99 9.46
CA THR A 274 5.72 7.33 8.04
C THR A 274 7.15 7.77 7.81
N THR A 275 7.76 7.30 6.72
CA THR A 275 9.05 7.79 6.25
C THR A 275 8.84 8.62 4.99
N VAL A 276 9.13 9.91 5.04
CA VAL A 276 9.14 10.82 3.89
C VAL A 276 10.59 11.22 3.61
N TYR A 277 11.12 10.79 2.47
CA TYR A 277 12.56 10.86 2.18
C TYR A 277 12.87 11.25 0.74
N ASN A 278 13.87 12.12 0.54
CA ASN A 278 14.44 12.43 -0.79
C ASN A 278 13.43 12.76 -1.89
N ASN A 279 12.31 13.39 -1.54
CA ASN A 279 11.42 13.97 -2.53
C ASN A 279 11.99 15.32 -2.98
N THR A 280 11.68 15.75 -4.20
CA THR A 280 12.28 16.94 -4.82
C THR A 280 11.24 17.91 -5.32
N HIS A 281 11.60 19.19 -5.30
CA HIS A 281 10.88 20.27 -5.95
C HIS A 281 11.92 21.28 -6.46
N VAL A 282 11.65 21.97 -7.57
CA VAL A 282 12.58 22.96 -8.16
C VAL A 282 13.01 24.02 -7.13
N ALA A 283 12.04 24.58 -6.39
CA ALA A 283 12.33 25.25 -5.12
C ALA A 283 12.62 24.24 -4.00
N LEU A 284 13.88 24.17 -3.56
CA LEU A 284 14.36 23.21 -2.56
C LEU A 284 13.59 23.27 -1.23
N ILE A 285 13.06 24.43 -0.87
CA ILE A 285 12.26 24.65 0.35
C ILE A 285 10.87 23.96 0.32
N LYS A 286 10.48 23.39 -0.82
CA LYS A 286 9.19 22.71 -1.01
C LYS A 286 9.36 21.21 -1.22
N SER A 287 10.55 20.66 -1.01
CA SER A 287 10.90 19.29 -1.39
C SER A 287 10.11 18.21 -0.62
N GLY A 288 9.61 18.51 0.59
CA GLY A 288 8.84 17.56 1.40
C GLY A 288 7.33 17.77 1.33
N ILE A 289 6.71 18.09 2.47
CA ILE A 289 5.25 18.31 2.57
C ILE A 289 4.99 19.81 2.61
N ASN A 290 4.14 20.29 1.70
CA ASN A 290 3.73 21.68 1.66
C ASN A 290 2.22 21.83 1.83
N PHE A 291 1.81 22.90 2.50
CA PHE A 291 0.42 23.20 2.82
C PHE A 291 -0.01 24.54 2.25
N THR A 292 -1.12 24.54 1.53
CA THR A 292 -1.78 25.75 1.02
C THR A 292 -3.26 25.74 1.40
N ALA A 293 -3.92 26.87 1.23
CA ALA A 293 -5.31 27.06 1.56
C ALA A 293 -6.00 27.91 0.50
N ASP A 294 -7.23 27.55 0.13
CA ASP A 294 -8.10 28.34 -0.75
C ASP A 294 -9.58 28.23 -0.31
N PRO A 295 -10.17 29.31 0.25
CA PRO A 295 -9.56 30.61 0.53
C PRO A 295 -8.47 30.55 1.62
N ALA A 296 -7.66 31.61 1.74
CA ALA A 296 -6.65 31.73 2.78
C ALA A 296 -7.26 31.52 4.18
N GLY A 297 -6.56 30.80 5.05
CA GLY A 297 -7.06 30.41 6.38
C GLY A 297 -7.76 29.05 6.44
N SER A 298 -8.11 28.45 5.29
CA SER A 298 -8.64 27.08 5.17
C SER A 298 -7.55 26.02 5.45
N LYS A 299 -7.08 25.97 6.69
CA LYS A 299 -5.90 25.22 7.11
C LYS A 299 -6.12 23.71 7.05
N THR A 300 -5.09 22.97 6.66
CA THR A 300 -5.08 21.51 6.83
C THR A 300 -4.88 21.17 8.31
N ASN A 301 -5.69 20.26 8.87
CA ASN A 301 -5.42 19.66 10.17
C ASN A 301 -4.28 18.64 10.00
N PHE A 302 -3.16 18.87 10.66
CA PHE A 302 -1.97 18.05 10.49
C PHE A 302 -1.52 17.43 11.82
N SER A 303 -1.18 16.15 11.78
CA SER A 303 -0.51 15.47 12.89
C SER A 303 0.52 14.48 12.38
N ALA A 304 1.56 14.24 13.18
CA ALA A 304 2.57 13.23 12.89
C ALA A 304 3.06 12.54 14.17
N TYR A 305 3.17 11.23 14.12
CA TYR A 305 3.62 10.42 15.24
C TYR A 305 4.68 9.44 14.75
N ASN A 306 5.76 9.30 15.51
CA ASN A 306 6.77 8.28 15.27
C ASN A 306 7.29 8.28 13.82
N SER A 307 7.48 9.46 13.22
CA SER A 307 7.71 9.57 11.77
C SER A 307 9.05 10.21 11.43
N ILE A 308 9.64 9.81 10.31
CA ILE A 308 10.85 10.43 9.76
C ILE A 308 10.43 11.27 8.55
N ILE A 309 10.71 12.57 8.58
CA ILE A 309 10.30 13.52 7.54
C ILE A 309 11.50 14.38 7.19
N VAL A 310 12.39 13.88 6.32
CA VAL A 310 13.71 14.46 6.05
C VAL A 310 14.01 14.52 4.56
N ALA A 311 14.81 15.52 4.17
CA ALA A 311 15.43 15.52 2.85
C ALA A 311 16.55 14.47 2.76
N ALA A 312 17.05 14.18 1.56
CA ALA A 312 18.39 13.61 1.43
C ALA A 312 19.44 14.58 2.00
N ASP A 313 20.64 14.07 2.28
CA ASP A 313 21.76 14.82 2.86
C ASP A 313 22.25 15.92 1.90
N ASP A 314 21.51 17.01 1.89
CA ASP A 314 21.74 18.20 1.11
C ASP A 314 21.40 19.39 1.99
N LEU A 315 22.45 19.97 2.57
CA LEU A 315 22.41 21.14 3.44
C LEU A 315 21.78 22.38 2.77
N THR A 316 21.54 22.34 1.45
CA THR A 316 20.81 23.39 0.72
C THR A 316 19.29 23.20 0.77
N ARG A 317 18.79 21.99 1.06
CA ARG A 317 17.38 21.67 1.35
C ARG A 317 17.03 22.01 2.81
N LYS A 318 17.14 23.29 3.14
CA LYS A 318 16.96 23.81 4.50
C LYS A 318 15.53 23.76 5.03
N VAL A 319 14.56 23.37 4.20
CA VAL A 319 13.14 23.34 4.51
C VAL A 319 12.49 22.16 3.80
N PHE A 320 11.86 21.29 4.58
CA PHE A 320 11.14 20.10 4.15
C PHE A 320 9.66 20.15 4.55
N LEU A 321 9.29 21.02 5.50
CA LEU A 321 7.91 21.26 5.97
C LEU A 321 7.61 22.76 6.11
N ASN A 322 6.40 23.19 5.76
CA ASN A 322 5.89 24.55 5.99
C ASN A 322 4.57 24.52 6.76
N PHE A 323 4.54 25.08 7.97
CA PHE A 323 3.35 25.00 8.84
C PHE A 323 2.36 26.17 8.69
N SER A 324 2.63 27.16 7.83
CA SER A 324 1.84 28.41 7.74
C SER A 324 0.34 28.19 7.47
N ASN A 325 -0.02 27.19 6.65
CA ASN A 325 -1.41 26.84 6.33
C ASN A 325 -1.86 25.55 7.02
N THR A 326 -1.35 25.30 8.22
CA THR A 326 -1.74 24.15 9.04
C THR A 326 -2.42 24.59 10.32
N ASN A 327 -3.34 23.75 10.76
CA ASN A 327 -3.74 23.62 12.15
C ASN A 327 -3.03 22.37 12.67
N THR A 328 -1.78 22.51 13.12
CA THR A 328 -0.99 21.38 13.61
C THR A 328 -1.53 21.00 14.98
N THR A 329 -2.13 19.80 15.08
CA THR A 329 -2.85 19.36 16.27
C THR A 329 -1.95 18.67 17.29
N ASP A 330 -1.06 17.79 16.83
CA ASP A 330 -0.04 17.14 17.66
C ASP A 330 1.09 16.60 16.78
N VAL A 331 2.32 16.67 17.27
CA VAL A 331 3.49 16.08 16.62
C VAL A 331 4.38 15.49 17.70
N LYS A 332 4.64 14.17 17.65
CA LYS A 332 5.45 13.48 18.66
C LYS A 332 6.39 12.44 18.06
N ASN A 333 7.48 12.16 18.76
CA ASN A 333 8.46 11.14 18.40
C ASN A 333 8.88 11.23 16.93
N SER A 334 9.07 12.44 16.40
CA SER A 334 9.37 12.61 14.97
C SER A 334 10.73 13.23 14.73
N ILE A 335 11.46 12.67 13.75
CA ILE A 335 12.69 13.25 13.22
C ILE A 335 12.32 14.06 11.98
N ILE A 336 12.50 15.37 12.07
CA ILE A 336 12.05 16.34 11.09
C ILE A 336 13.25 17.05 10.50
N GLY A 337 13.24 17.22 9.19
CA GLY A 337 14.21 18.00 8.47
C GLY A 337 14.04 19.50 8.71
N GLY A 338 14.37 20.28 7.69
CA GLY A 338 14.19 21.71 7.72
C GLY A 338 12.72 22.14 7.88
N ILE A 339 12.46 23.27 8.53
CA ILE A 339 11.13 23.87 8.66
C ILE A 339 11.15 25.30 8.13
N ASP A 340 10.13 25.67 7.34
CA ASP A 340 9.94 27.04 6.84
C ASP A 340 9.26 27.88 7.92
N GLY A 341 9.87 29.02 8.25
CA GLY A 341 9.33 29.93 9.25
C GLY A 341 9.51 29.45 10.69
N ALA A 342 8.65 29.96 11.59
CA ALA A 342 8.72 29.68 13.01
C ALA A 342 8.28 28.23 13.30
N ILE A 343 9.07 27.51 14.09
CA ILE A 343 8.73 26.17 14.56
C ILE A 343 7.57 26.29 15.57
N PRO A 344 6.39 25.69 15.30
CA PRO A 344 5.28 25.69 16.25
C PRO A 344 5.69 25.08 17.61
N THR A 345 5.16 25.62 18.71
CA THR A 345 5.44 25.11 20.07
C THR A 345 5.12 23.62 20.22
N VAL A 346 4.06 23.14 19.56
CA VAL A 346 3.70 21.72 19.56
C VAL A 346 4.79 20.81 18.97
N ILE A 347 5.70 21.36 18.16
CA ILE A 347 6.84 20.63 17.61
C ILE A 347 8.08 20.80 18.49
N SER A 348 8.33 22.01 19.01
CA SER A 348 9.53 22.33 19.79
C SER A 348 9.45 21.98 21.28
N ASP A 349 8.28 21.57 21.78
CA ASP A 349 8.13 21.07 23.15
C ASP A 349 8.98 19.81 23.37
N ALA A 350 9.90 19.86 24.32
CA ALA A 350 10.79 18.76 24.66
C ALA A 350 10.02 17.51 25.12
N ALA A 351 8.82 17.65 25.71
CA ALA A 351 7.99 16.53 26.13
C ALA A 351 7.47 15.69 24.96
N ASN A 352 7.45 16.25 23.75
CA ASN A 352 6.97 15.58 22.55
C ASN A 352 8.04 14.74 21.85
N ASN A 353 9.30 14.77 22.30
CA ASN A 353 10.40 13.98 21.74
C ASN A 353 10.56 14.14 20.21
N ASN A 354 10.45 15.38 19.72
CA ASN A 354 10.75 15.68 18.32
C ASN A 354 12.16 16.23 18.19
N ILE A 355 12.79 15.96 17.05
CA ILE A 355 14.08 16.56 16.70
C ILE A 355 13.96 17.18 15.31
N THR A 356 14.18 18.48 15.22
CA THR A 356 14.07 19.25 13.97
C THR A 356 15.44 19.60 13.38
N GLY A 357 15.48 19.95 12.09
CA GLY A 357 16.70 20.39 11.41
C GLY A 357 17.71 19.28 11.18
N LYS A 358 17.24 18.03 11.04
CA LYS A 358 18.09 16.85 10.82
C LYS A 358 18.06 16.38 9.36
N GLU A 359 19.10 15.69 8.95
CA GLU A 359 19.22 15.10 7.62
C GLU A 359 18.97 13.59 7.66
N ALA A 360 18.98 12.94 6.49
CA ALA A 360 18.68 11.52 6.34
C ALA A 360 19.67 10.65 7.12
N THR A 361 20.97 10.93 7.04
CA THR A 361 22.00 10.17 7.76
C THR A 361 21.79 10.21 9.28
N TYR A 362 21.29 11.31 9.83
CA TYR A 362 20.98 11.39 11.27
C TYR A 362 19.92 10.36 11.68
N ALA A 363 18.88 10.22 10.86
CA ALA A 363 17.81 9.24 11.07
C ALA A 363 18.21 7.80 10.72
N GLY A 364 19.47 7.55 10.35
CA GLY A 364 19.96 6.24 9.92
C GLY A 364 19.58 5.87 8.49
N LEU A 365 18.99 6.80 7.72
CA LEU A 365 18.64 6.61 6.32
C LEU A 365 19.89 6.85 5.45
N THR A 366 20.63 5.78 5.20
CA THR A 366 21.89 5.81 4.44
C THR A 366 21.80 5.11 3.08
N GLY A 367 20.63 4.52 2.78
CA GLY A 367 20.47 3.52 1.73
C GLY A 367 19.55 3.89 0.57
N ALA A 368 19.44 2.92 -0.34
CA ALA A 368 18.40 2.84 -1.36
C ALA A 368 17.20 2.05 -0.81
N LEU A 369 16.11 2.03 -1.57
CA LEU A 369 15.02 1.09 -1.30
C LEU A 369 15.53 -0.36 -1.41
N THR A 370 15.17 -1.18 -0.44
CA THR A 370 15.62 -2.58 -0.31
C THR A 370 14.44 -3.51 -0.08
N SER A 371 14.64 -4.79 -0.41
CA SER A 371 13.66 -5.85 -0.16
C SER A 371 14.03 -6.56 1.14
N GLU A 372 13.45 -6.10 2.25
CA GLU A 372 13.77 -6.59 3.60
C GLU A 372 12.70 -7.57 4.13
N GLY A 373 12.01 -8.25 3.21
CA GLY A 373 10.78 -8.99 3.48
C GLY A 373 9.52 -8.13 3.38
N GLY A 374 8.35 -8.77 3.36
CA GLY A 374 7.07 -8.08 3.17
C GLY A 374 6.67 -7.92 1.70
N LYS A 375 5.69 -7.03 1.44
CA LYS A 375 5.09 -6.83 0.10
C LYS A 375 5.59 -5.59 -0.63
N THR A 376 6.23 -4.65 0.07
CA THR A 376 6.78 -3.43 -0.52
C THR A 376 8.26 -3.31 -0.18
N GLN A 377 9.01 -2.62 -1.03
CA GLN A 377 10.38 -2.24 -0.67
C GLN A 377 10.35 -1.16 0.41
N VAL A 378 11.37 -1.14 1.24
CA VAL A 378 11.48 -0.25 2.40
C VAL A 378 12.76 0.57 2.35
N LEU A 379 12.77 1.67 3.10
CA LEU A 379 14.01 2.33 3.50
C LEU A 379 14.37 1.82 4.90
N ALA A 380 15.26 0.85 4.96
CA ALA A 380 15.80 0.39 6.23
C ALA A 380 16.63 1.52 6.87
N ILE A 381 16.47 1.70 8.18
CA ILE A 381 17.39 2.50 8.98
C ILE A 381 18.55 1.62 9.46
N THR A 382 19.69 2.25 9.74
CA THR A 382 20.86 1.54 10.26
C THR A 382 20.66 1.20 11.75
N GLU A 383 20.96 -0.03 12.15
CA GLU A 383 20.96 -0.44 13.57
C GLU A 383 21.90 0.45 14.39
N GLY A 384 21.44 0.88 15.57
CA GLY A 384 22.12 1.82 16.46
C GLY A 384 22.12 3.27 15.97
N SER A 385 21.37 3.61 14.91
CA SER A 385 21.22 5.00 14.45
C SER A 385 20.31 5.82 15.36
N SER A 386 20.24 7.13 15.15
CA SER A 386 19.32 7.98 15.95
C SER A 386 17.84 7.73 15.67
N GLY A 387 17.50 6.96 14.62
CA GLY A 387 16.12 6.54 14.35
C GLY A 387 15.74 5.23 15.05
N ASP A 388 16.71 4.48 15.57
CA ASP A 388 16.54 3.21 16.27
C ASP A 388 16.11 3.45 17.72
N ASP A 389 15.13 2.69 18.22
CA ASP A 389 14.56 2.81 19.57
C ASP A 389 14.11 4.25 19.93
N PHE A 390 13.64 5.01 18.93
CA PHE A 390 13.47 6.46 19.06
C PHE A 390 12.25 6.90 19.88
N CYS A 391 11.15 6.13 19.85
CA CYS A 391 9.83 6.64 20.20
C CYS A 391 9.48 6.53 21.69
N THR A 392 9.94 7.49 22.49
CA THR A 392 9.80 7.45 23.97
C THR A 392 8.64 8.26 24.54
N ALA A 393 8.09 9.25 23.82
CA ALA A 393 6.98 10.07 24.32
C ALA A 393 5.63 9.37 24.13
N THR A 394 4.73 9.52 25.11
CA THR A 394 3.39 8.95 25.04
C THR A 394 2.52 9.64 24.00
N VAL A 395 1.88 8.85 23.14
CA VAL A 395 0.90 9.29 22.14
C VAL A 395 -0.53 8.96 22.58
N PRO A 396 -1.57 9.65 22.08
CA PRO A 396 -2.95 9.53 22.61
C PRO A 396 -3.71 8.28 22.14
N PHE A 397 -3.04 7.33 21.48
CA PHE A 397 -3.63 6.09 20.94
C PHE A 397 -2.61 4.95 20.97
N SER A 398 -3.06 3.72 20.72
CA SER A 398 -2.15 2.58 20.58
C SER A 398 -1.46 2.62 19.22
N LEU A 399 -0.13 2.73 19.21
CA LEU A 399 0.67 2.66 17.99
C LEU A 399 0.51 1.28 17.31
N PRO A 400 0.60 1.21 15.98
CA PRO A 400 0.66 -0.05 15.24
C PRO A 400 1.79 -0.94 15.77
N ASN A 401 1.51 -2.23 15.96
CA ASN A 401 2.48 -3.21 16.46
C ASN A 401 3.29 -3.89 15.35
N VAL A 402 3.14 -3.46 14.10
CA VAL A 402 3.91 -3.94 12.96
C VAL A 402 4.51 -2.76 12.20
N ASP A 403 5.55 -3.03 11.41
CA ASP A 403 6.20 -2.08 10.51
C ASP A 403 5.66 -2.17 9.06
N GLN A 404 6.29 -1.46 8.12
CA GLN A 404 5.92 -1.46 6.70
C GLN A 404 5.93 -2.84 6.06
N ARG A 405 6.80 -3.76 6.50
CA ARG A 405 6.89 -5.12 5.96
C ARG A 405 5.79 -6.02 6.51
N GLY A 406 5.20 -5.62 7.64
CA GLY A 406 4.35 -6.46 8.48
C GLY A 406 5.14 -7.24 9.52
N ALA A 407 6.39 -6.85 9.78
CA ALA A 407 7.18 -7.38 10.87
C ALA A 407 6.73 -6.76 12.19
N THR A 408 6.71 -7.54 13.27
CA THR A 408 6.36 -7.06 14.60
C THR A 408 7.40 -6.05 15.08
N ARG A 409 6.93 -4.96 15.68
CA ARG A 409 7.76 -3.98 16.38
C ARG A 409 8.12 -4.51 17.77
N GLU A 410 9.37 -4.40 18.15
CA GLU A 410 9.92 -4.97 19.38
C GLU A 410 10.45 -3.83 20.27
N GLY A 411 10.32 -3.94 21.58
CA GLY A 411 10.89 -2.92 22.48
C GLY A 411 10.31 -1.52 22.26
N THR A 412 11.19 -0.52 22.12
CA THR A 412 10.80 0.87 21.85
C THR A 412 10.69 1.04 20.33
N PRO A 413 9.54 1.43 19.77
CA PRO A 413 9.42 1.53 18.33
C PRO A 413 10.43 2.50 17.70
N ASP A 414 10.93 2.12 16.54
CA ASP A 414 11.78 2.99 15.72
C ASP A 414 10.99 4.18 15.15
N ALA A 415 11.72 5.23 14.80
CA ALA A 415 11.17 6.31 14.01
C ALA A 415 10.87 5.82 12.57
N GLY A 416 9.74 6.27 12.03
CA GLY A 416 9.37 6.01 10.64
C GLY A 416 8.79 4.61 10.42
N ALA A 417 8.81 4.21 9.15
CA ALA A 417 8.04 3.07 8.63
C ALA A 417 8.69 1.69 8.85
N PHE A 418 9.98 1.64 9.11
CA PHE A 418 10.74 0.40 9.30
C PHE A 418 10.96 0.13 10.80
N GLU A 419 11.21 -1.13 11.13
CA GLU A 419 11.69 -1.55 12.45
C GLU A 419 12.95 -2.43 12.31
N VAL A 420 14.06 -2.01 12.90
CA VAL A 420 15.29 -2.79 13.03
C VAL A 420 15.04 -3.99 13.94
N GLY A 421 15.54 -5.15 13.54
CA GLY A 421 15.33 -6.38 14.32
C GLY A 421 13.89 -6.92 14.33
N GLY A 422 12.93 -6.19 13.77
CA GLY A 422 11.55 -6.64 13.64
C GLY A 422 11.44 -7.97 12.90
N VAL A 423 10.70 -8.91 13.48
CA VAL A 423 10.49 -10.26 12.92
C VAL A 423 9.19 -10.32 12.13
N LEU A 424 9.21 -10.86 10.90
CA LEU A 424 7.97 -11.12 10.18
C LEU A 424 7.12 -12.12 10.96
N SER A 425 5.90 -11.71 11.29
CA SER A 425 4.92 -12.62 11.86
C SER A 425 4.47 -13.63 10.81
N THR A 426 4.13 -14.86 11.21
CA THR A 426 3.50 -15.84 10.31
C THR A 426 2.06 -15.38 10.02
N ILE A 427 1.87 -14.57 8.97
CA ILE A 427 0.56 -13.98 8.60
C ILE A 427 -0.43 -15.03 8.02
N LYS A 428 -0.02 -16.29 7.82
CA LYS A 428 -0.86 -17.29 7.13
C LYS A 428 -1.17 -18.50 7.99
N ASN A 429 -2.43 -18.58 8.43
CA ASN A 429 -2.98 -19.80 8.99
C ASN A 429 -3.31 -20.76 7.83
N ASP A 430 -2.32 -21.52 7.35
CA ASP A 430 -2.48 -22.54 6.27
C ASP A 430 -3.41 -23.71 6.67
N PHE A 431 -3.95 -23.68 7.89
CA PHE A 431 -4.83 -24.72 8.43
C PHE A 431 -6.29 -24.29 8.57
N VAL A 432 -6.67 -23.16 7.97
CA VAL A 432 -8.07 -22.75 7.85
C VAL A 432 -8.80 -23.80 7.00
N ASN A 433 -9.63 -24.62 7.65
CA ASN A 433 -10.35 -25.79 7.10
C ASN A 433 -9.60 -27.14 7.14
N MET A 434 -8.55 -27.27 7.95
CA MET A 434 -7.96 -28.60 8.22
C MET A 434 -8.92 -29.47 9.06
N VAL A 435 -9.17 -30.70 8.58
CA VAL A 435 -9.92 -31.72 9.31
C VAL A 435 -9.04 -32.94 9.56
N VAL A 436 -9.03 -33.43 10.80
CA VAL A 436 -8.38 -34.69 11.20
C VAL A 436 -9.48 -35.73 11.44
N TYR A 437 -9.48 -36.84 10.70
CA TYR A 437 -10.55 -37.84 10.75
C TYR A 437 -10.06 -39.26 10.41
N PRO A 438 -10.73 -40.31 10.91
CA PRO A 438 -11.70 -40.24 12.01
C PRO A 438 -11.00 -39.83 13.32
N ASN A 439 -11.75 -39.19 14.22
CA ASN A 439 -11.31 -38.90 15.58
C ASN A 439 -12.55 -39.00 16.49
N PRO A 440 -12.73 -40.08 17.27
CA PRO A 440 -11.74 -41.13 17.58
C PRO A 440 -11.33 -42.02 16.38
N ALA A 441 -10.07 -42.47 16.39
CA ALA A 441 -9.46 -43.30 15.34
C ALA A 441 -9.18 -44.72 15.85
N LYS A 442 -9.29 -45.74 15.00
CA LYS A 442 -8.95 -47.14 15.34
C LYS A 442 -7.60 -47.55 14.72
N ASN A 443 -7.60 -47.73 13.40
CA ASN A 443 -6.43 -48.25 12.68
C ASN A 443 -5.66 -47.17 11.92
N VAL A 444 -6.31 -46.09 11.52
CA VAL A 444 -5.73 -45.01 10.70
C VAL A 444 -6.33 -43.68 11.10
N VAL A 445 -5.52 -42.62 11.02
CA VAL A 445 -5.99 -41.23 11.04
C VAL A 445 -5.52 -40.52 9.78
N SER A 446 -6.40 -39.70 9.23
CA SER A 446 -6.20 -38.96 7.99
C SER A 446 -6.35 -37.45 8.23
N VAL A 447 -5.65 -36.66 7.42
CA VAL A 447 -5.71 -35.19 7.45
C VAL A 447 -6.13 -34.68 6.07
N LYS A 448 -7.14 -33.80 6.03
CA LYS A 448 -7.61 -33.12 4.80
C LYS A 448 -7.56 -31.61 4.99
N GLY A 449 -7.43 -30.87 3.89
CA GLY A 449 -7.41 -29.40 3.89
C GLY A 449 -6.03 -28.81 4.17
N VAL A 450 -4.95 -29.53 3.82
CA VAL A 450 -3.57 -29.06 3.95
C VAL A 450 -2.87 -29.18 2.60
N SER A 451 -2.45 -28.03 2.06
CA SER A 451 -1.60 -27.98 0.87
C SER A 451 -0.15 -28.24 1.24
N ASN A 452 0.60 -28.90 0.36
CA ASN A 452 2.04 -29.18 0.53
C ASN A 452 2.40 -29.83 1.87
N LEU A 453 1.69 -30.90 2.21
CA LEU A 453 1.91 -31.64 3.46
C LEU A 453 3.29 -32.33 3.45
N GLN A 454 4.16 -31.95 4.37
CA GLN A 454 5.50 -32.53 4.53
C GLN A 454 5.50 -33.74 5.45
N SER A 455 4.80 -33.68 6.58
CA SER A 455 4.78 -34.80 7.52
C SER A 455 3.61 -34.78 8.50
N LEU A 456 3.28 -35.99 8.97
CA LEU A 456 2.46 -36.21 10.15
C LEU A 456 3.33 -36.88 11.22
N GLU A 457 3.29 -36.36 12.44
CA GLU A 457 4.08 -36.85 13.57
C GLU A 457 3.17 -37.08 14.77
N LEU A 458 3.16 -38.29 15.33
CA LEU A 458 2.34 -38.66 16.48
C LEU A 458 3.19 -38.71 17.74
N PHE A 459 2.71 -38.05 18.80
CA PHE A 459 3.35 -37.97 20.10
C PHE A 459 2.42 -38.46 21.21
N SER A 460 3.01 -39.03 22.26
CA SER A 460 2.31 -39.28 23.53
C SER A 460 2.02 -37.97 24.26
N ILE A 461 1.14 -38.00 25.28
CA ILE A 461 0.87 -36.83 26.15
C ILE A 461 2.10 -36.31 26.91
N LEU A 462 3.13 -37.14 27.07
CA LEU A 462 4.42 -36.77 27.68
C LEU A 462 5.43 -36.21 26.66
N GLY A 463 5.01 -35.98 25.40
CA GLY A 463 5.86 -35.42 24.35
C GLY A 463 6.80 -36.41 23.65
N LYS A 464 6.79 -37.70 24.03
CA LYS A 464 7.57 -38.74 23.31
C LYS A 464 6.98 -38.97 21.91
N LYS A 465 7.81 -38.85 20.86
CA LYS A 465 7.46 -39.20 19.48
C LYS A 465 7.25 -40.72 19.36
N ILE A 466 6.08 -41.11 18.86
CA ILE A 466 5.65 -42.50 18.72
C ILE A 466 5.77 -42.95 17.25
N LYS A 467 5.33 -42.11 16.31
CA LYS A 467 5.31 -42.46 14.88
C LYS A 467 5.44 -41.21 14.01
N SER A 468 5.91 -41.38 12.78
CA SER A 468 5.97 -40.29 11.79
C SER A 468 5.87 -40.85 10.38
N VAL A 469 5.28 -40.08 9.48
CA VAL A 469 5.28 -40.32 8.03
C VAL A 469 5.54 -39.01 7.30
N LYS A 470 6.26 -39.06 6.19
CA LYS A 470 6.52 -37.90 5.32
C LYS A 470 5.66 -37.96 4.07
N ASN A 471 5.26 -36.81 3.54
CA ASN A 471 4.52 -36.63 2.30
C ASN A 471 3.28 -37.54 2.18
N SER A 472 2.60 -37.81 3.29
CA SER A 472 1.41 -38.66 3.36
C SER A 472 0.36 -37.99 4.22
N ASN A 473 -0.88 -38.02 3.76
CA ASN A 473 -2.05 -37.51 4.46
C ASN A 473 -2.69 -38.52 5.41
N THR A 474 -2.12 -39.73 5.52
CA THR A 474 -2.61 -40.80 6.40
C THR A 474 -1.48 -41.34 7.29
N LEU A 475 -1.82 -41.68 8.53
CA LEU A 475 -0.92 -42.30 9.50
C LEU A 475 -1.56 -43.56 10.09
N GLN A 476 -0.85 -44.69 9.99
CA GLN A 476 -1.28 -45.98 10.54
C GLN A 476 -1.08 -46.03 12.06
N LEU A 477 -2.10 -46.47 12.78
CA LEU A 477 -2.18 -46.48 14.26
C LEU A 477 -2.26 -47.90 14.85
N GLU A 478 -2.23 -48.93 14.01
CA GLU A 478 -2.26 -50.34 14.45
C GLU A 478 -1.15 -50.63 15.47
N GLY A 479 -1.51 -51.37 16.52
CA GLY A 479 -0.62 -51.74 17.62
C GLY A 479 -0.42 -50.67 18.70
N LEU A 480 -1.06 -49.50 18.59
CA LEU A 480 -1.06 -48.49 19.64
C LEU A 480 -2.13 -48.77 20.69
N SER A 481 -1.83 -48.48 21.95
CA SER A 481 -2.79 -48.59 23.05
C SER A 481 -3.89 -47.54 22.94
N LYS A 482 -5.08 -47.85 23.47
CA LYS A 482 -6.18 -46.88 23.55
C LYS A 482 -5.79 -45.70 24.42
N GLY A 483 -6.10 -44.49 23.99
CA GLY A 483 -5.76 -43.28 24.75
C GLY A 483 -5.71 -41.99 23.93
N ILE A 484 -5.22 -40.92 24.59
CA ILE A 484 -5.07 -39.60 23.98
C ILE A 484 -3.65 -39.44 23.43
N TYR A 485 -3.55 -38.90 22.22
CA TYR A 485 -2.30 -38.61 21.55
C TYR A 485 -2.32 -37.19 20.94
N MET A 486 -1.13 -36.66 20.66
CA MET A 486 -0.96 -35.38 19.96
C MET A 486 -0.43 -35.64 18.55
N LEU A 487 -1.20 -35.25 17.54
CA LEU A 487 -0.81 -35.33 16.13
C LEU A 487 -0.31 -33.96 15.68
N THR A 488 0.97 -33.86 15.33
CA THR A 488 1.55 -32.67 14.71
C THR A 488 1.55 -32.84 13.20
N ILE A 489 0.98 -31.86 12.50
CA ILE A 489 0.87 -31.77 11.04
C ILE A 489 1.81 -30.66 10.57
N LYS A 490 2.69 -30.95 9.61
CA LYS A 490 3.66 -29.98 9.07
C LYS A 490 3.50 -29.84 7.57
N ASN A 491 3.44 -28.60 7.09
CA ASN A 491 3.58 -28.27 5.67
C ASN A 491 4.94 -27.59 5.44
N ASP A 492 5.17 -27.06 4.23
CA ASP A 492 6.44 -26.41 3.86
C ASP A 492 6.79 -25.17 4.68
N VAL A 493 5.81 -24.59 5.37
CA VAL A 493 5.90 -23.23 5.94
C VAL A 493 5.53 -23.15 7.42
N SER A 494 4.82 -24.15 7.96
CA SER A 494 4.17 -24.09 9.27
C SER A 494 3.89 -25.47 9.88
N SER A 495 3.54 -25.49 11.17
CA SER A 495 3.09 -26.70 11.87
C SER A 495 1.91 -26.45 12.79
N LEU A 496 1.00 -27.42 12.91
CA LEU A 496 -0.14 -27.41 13.82
C LEU A 496 -0.21 -28.71 14.60
N THR A 497 -0.55 -28.65 15.88
CA THR A 497 -0.78 -29.85 16.70
C THR A 497 -2.25 -29.98 17.07
N LYS A 498 -2.82 -31.17 16.88
CA LYS A 498 -4.20 -31.54 17.23
C LYS A 498 -4.22 -32.74 18.16
N LYS A 499 -5.10 -32.69 19.17
CA LYS A 499 -5.42 -33.85 20.00
C LYS A 499 -6.22 -34.88 19.19
N ILE A 500 -5.80 -36.15 19.23
CA ILE A 500 -6.57 -37.27 18.69
C ILE A 500 -6.78 -38.35 19.77
N ILE A 501 -7.85 -39.12 19.62
CA ILE A 501 -8.22 -40.23 20.51
C ILE A 501 -8.08 -41.53 19.71
N ILE A 502 -7.37 -42.53 20.27
CA ILE A 502 -7.23 -43.88 19.69
C ILE A 502 -8.10 -44.86 20.48
N GLU A 503 -8.92 -45.65 19.79
CA GLU A 503 -9.90 -46.61 20.34
C GLU A 503 -9.66 -48.07 19.98
#